data_AF-A0A7K9W0V7-F1
#
_entry.id   AF-A0A7K9W0V7-F1
#
_cell.length_a   1.000
_cell.length_b   1.000
_cell.length_c   1.000
_cell.angle_alpha   90.00
_cell.angle_beta   90.00
_cell.angle_gamma   90.00
#
_symmetry.space_group_name_H-M   'P 1'
#
loop_
_entity.id
_entity.type
_entity.pdbx_description
1 polymer ?
#
loop_
_entity_poly.entity_id
_entity_poly.type
_entity_poly.pdbx_seq_one_letter_code
_entity_poly.pdbx_strand_id
1 'polypeptide(L)'
;RRDMRHFGVKVSMVEPGFFKTNVTDLAALEASLRRCWERLEPETRSSYGEHFFPQYLKVQRLLLSLLCDRDLAKVTDCLEHALRARHPRSRYSAGWDAKLLWLPASYLPSALVD
;
A
#
# COMPACT_ATOMS: atom_id res chain seq x y z
N ARG A 1 -21.60 0.84 1.68
CA ARG A 1 -21.87 2.30 1.80
C ARG A 1 -23.28 2.68 1.36
N ARG A 2 -23.71 2.29 0.15
CA ARG A 2 -25.04 2.60 -0.39
C ARG A 2 -26.15 1.95 0.45
N ASP A 3 -26.00 0.68 0.81
CA ASP A 3 -27.02 -0.06 1.56
C ASP A 3 -27.17 0.46 3.01
N MET A 4 -26.04 0.84 3.62
CA MET A 4 -26.00 1.38 4.99
C MET A 4 -26.63 2.78 5.10
N ARG A 5 -26.82 3.49 3.98
CA ARG A 5 -27.38 4.85 3.96
C ARG A 5 -28.80 4.88 4.52
N HIS A 6 -29.60 3.85 4.27
CA HIS A 6 -30.99 3.76 4.73
C HIS A 6 -31.11 3.65 6.26
N PHE A 7 -30.05 3.17 6.92
CA PHE A 7 -29.96 3.04 8.38
C PHE A 7 -29.38 4.29 9.06
N GLY A 8 -29.10 5.36 8.30
CA GLY A 8 -28.44 6.56 8.83
C GLY A 8 -26.96 6.35 9.19
N VAL A 9 -26.40 5.19 8.87
CA VAL A 9 -25.01 4.83 9.17
C VAL A 9 -24.08 5.42 8.12
N LYS A 10 -23.12 6.22 8.57
CA LYS A 10 -22.06 6.79 7.72
C LYS A 10 -20.88 5.84 7.69
N VAL A 11 -20.42 5.50 6.49
CA VAL A 11 -19.27 4.61 6.29
C VAL A 11 -18.17 5.39 5.55
N SER A 12 -16.97 5.34 6.11
CA SER A 12 -15.77 6.01 5.60
C SER A 12 -14.67 4.97 5.43
N MET A 13 -13.91 5.05 4.34
CA MET A 13 -12.76 4.20 4.07
C MET A 13 -11.48 5.00 4.30
N VAL A 14 -10.53 4.44 5.03
CA VAL A 14 -9.20 5.04 5.25
C VAL A 14 -8.18 4.16 4.55
N GLU A 15 -7.52 4.73 3.55
CA GLU A 15 -6.52 4.05 2.73
C GLU A 15 -5.16 4.68 3.02
N PRO A 16 -4.35 4.02 3.87
CA PRO A 16 -2.99 4.44 4.10
C PRO A 16 -2.11 4.11 2.89
N GLY A 17 -1.20 5.02 2.57
CA GLY A 17 -0.02 4.72 1.76
C GLY A 17 0.99 3.86 2.52
N PHE A 18 2.26 3.93 2.13
CA PHE A 18 3.33 3.25 2.81
C PHE A 18 3.70 3.98 4.11
N PHE A 19 3.62 3.25 5.24
CA PHE A 19 4.02 3.74 6.54
C PHE A 19 4.94 2.74 7.22
N LYS A 20 5.92 3.24 7.99
CA LYS A 20 6.82 2.39 8.78
C LYS A 20 6.07 1.69 9.90
N THR A 21 5.66 0.47 9.61
CA THR A 21 5.01 -0.45 10.53
C THR A 21 5.68 -1.82 10.44
N ASN A 22 5.31 -2.76 11.30
CA ASN A 22 5.83 -4.13 11.25
C ASN A 22 5.51 -4.84 9.91
N VAL A 23 4.47 -4.40 9.20
CA VAL A 23 4.10 -4.94 7.88
C VAL A 23 5.11 -4.53 6.81
N THR A 24 5.72 -3.35 6.93
CA THR A 24 6.74 -2.82 6.01
C THR A 24 8.15 -3.03 6.54
N ASP A 25 8.34 -3.93 7.52
CA ASP A 25 9.68 -4.22 8.03
C ASP A 25 10.51 -4.89 6.93
N LEU A 26 11.63 -4.25 6.57
CA LEU A 26 12.46 -4.66 5.45
C LEU A 26 13.02 -6.07 5.67
N ALA A 27 13.50 -6.38 6.87
CA ALA A 27 14.12 -7.66 7.15
C ALA A 27 13.11 -8.80 7.11
N ALA A 28 11.94 -8.62 7.73
CA ALA A 28 10.85 -9.58 7.70
C ALA A 28 10.34 -9.82 6.28
N LEU A 29 10.19 -8.76 5.49
CA LEU A 29 9.71 -8.86 4.12
C LEU A 29 10.73 -9.54 3.19
N GLU A 30 12.00 -9.15 3.26
CA GLU A 30 13.08 -9.80 2.50
C GLU A 30 13.21 -11.29 2.85
N ALA A 31 13.11 -11.65 4.13
CA ALA A 31 13.15 -13.04 4.56
C ALA A 31 11.94 -13.84 4.03
N SER A 32 10.75 -13.26 4.06
CA SER A 32 9.54 -13.87 3.51
C SER A 32 9.66 -14.11 2.00
N LEU A 33 10.13 -13.10 1.26
CA LEU A 33 10.32 -13.19 -0.19
C LEU A 33 11.37 -14.22 -0.57
N ARG A 34 12.48 -14.29 0.18
CA ARG A 34 13.51 -15.31 -0.03
C ARG A 34 12.95 -16.71 0.17
N ARG A 35 12.15 -16.93 1.22
CA ARG A 35 11.48 -18.20 1.46
C ARG A 35 10.51 -18.56 0.33
N CYS A 36 9.76 -17.58 -0.20
CA CYS A 36 8.90 -17.82 -1.36
C CYS A 36 9.72 -18.20 -2.60
N TRP A 37 10.81 -17.48 -2.87
CA TRP A 37 11.70 -17.72 -4.01
C TRP A 37 12.36 -19.10 -3.97
N GLU A 38 12.81 -19.53 -2.78
CA GLU A 38 13.41 -20.85 -2.57
C GLU A 38 12.42 -22.01 -2.70
N ARG A 39 11.12 -21.75 -2.49
CA ARG A 39 10.04 -22.74 -2.64
C ARG A 39 9.49 -22.88 -4.05
N LEU A 40 9.87 -21.98 -4.98
CA LEU A 40 9.43 -22.07 -6.36
C LEU A 40 10.03 -23.31 -7.05
N GLU A 41 9.26 -23.91 -7.95
CA GLU A 41 9.75 -24.96 -8.80
C GLU A 41 10.92 -24.46 -9.67
N PRO A 42 11.94 -25.29 -9.96
CA PRO A 42 13.11 -24.86 -10.72
C PRO A 42 12.78 -24.24 -12.08
N GLU A 43 11.79 -24.79 -12.78
CA GLU A 43 11.32 -24.27 -14.07
C GLU A 43 10.73 -22.85 -13.92
N THR A 44 9.84 -22.66 -12.94
CA THR A 44 9.27 -21.35 -12.63
C THR A 44 10.36 -20.34 -12.26
N ARG A 45 11.31 -20.73 -11.40
CA ARG A 45 12.43 -19.87 -10.99
C ARG A 45 13.32 -19.48 -12.16
N SER A 46 13.59 -20.42 -13.07
CA SER A 46 14.35 -20.17 -14.29
C SER A 46 13.64 -19.20 -15.24
N SER A 47 12.30 -19.29 -15.35
CA SER A 47 11.50 -18.39 -16.20
C SER A 47 11.61 -16.91 -15.82
N TYR A 48 11.78 -16.60 -14.52
CA TYR A 48 12.03 -15.24 -14.05
C TYR A 48 13.48 -14.78 -14.30
N GLY A 49 14.41 -15.72 -14.44
CA GLY A 49 15.84 -15.46 -14.64
C GLY A 49 16.61 -15.22 -13.34
N GLU A 50 17.92 -15.50 -13.39
CA GLU A 50 18.81 -15.50 -12.21
C GLU A 50 18.97 -14.12 -11.55
N HIS A 51 18.83 -13.04 -12.31
CA HIS A 51 19.00 -11.68 -11.81
C HIS A 51 17.72 -11.05 -11.27
N PHE A 52 16.54 -11.63 -11.54
CA PHE A 52 15.27 -11.03 -11.18
C PHE A 52 15.14 -10.84 -9.67
N PHE A 53 15.34 -11.91 -8.89
CA PHE A 53 15.18 -11.86 -7.44
C PHE A 53 16.10 -10.83 -6.74
N PRO A 54 17.43 -10.81 -6.98
CA PRO A 54 18.29 -9.80 -6.35
C PRO A 54 17.97 -8.37 -6.81
N GLN A 55 17.57 -8.17 -8.08
CA GLN A 55 17.14 -6.86 -8.56
C GLN A 55 15.83 -6.42 -7.89
N TYR A 56 14.86 -7.32 -7.79
CA TYR A 56 13.58 -7.09 -7.14
C TYR A 56 13.77 -6.67 -5.67
N LEU A 57 14.60 -7.39 -4.91
CA LEU A 57 14.90 -7.02 -3.52
C LEU A 57 15.51 -5.61 -3.42
N LYS A 58 16.42 -5.25 -4.33
CA LYS A 58 17.04 -3.92 -4.36
C LYS A 58 16.01 -2.83 -4.64
N VAL A 59 15.14 -3.03 -5.64
CA VAL A 59 14.07 -2.08 -5.98
C VAL A 59 13.07 -1.94 -4.84
N GLN A 60 12.63 -3.06 -4.26
CA GLN A 60 11.71 -3.04 -3.13
C GLN A 60 12.28 -2.29 -1.94
N ARG A 61 13.55 -2.54 -1.58
CA ARG A 61 14.22 -1.83 -0.48
C ARG A 61 14.29 -0.33 -0.75
N LEU A 62 14.61 0.07 -1.98
CA LEU A 62 14.61 1.46 -2.39
C LEU A 62 13.21 2.08 -2.25
N LEU A 63 12.18 1.45 -2.81
CA LEU A 63 10.79 1.94 -2.76
C LEU A 63 10.29 2.08 -1.33
N LEU A 64 10.46 1.06 -0.49
CA LEU A 64 10.04 1.13 0.92
C LEU A 64 10.84 2.17 1.71
N SER A 65 12.13 2.36 1.39
CA SER A 65 12.92 3.40 2.06
C SER A 65 12.47 4.82 1.71
N LEU A 66 12.01 5.04 0.47
CA LEU A 66 11.57 6.33 -0.06
C LEU A 66 10.12 6.65 0.30
N LEU A 67 9.24 5.66 0.22
CA LEU A 67 7.79 5.84 0.35
C LEU A 67 7.29 5.68 1.77
N CYS A 68 7.92 4.84 2.61
CA CYS A 68 7.43 4.61 3.97
C CYS A 68 7.60 5.84 4.87
N ASP A 69 6.48 6.52 5.11
CA ASP A 69 6.40 7.63 6.04
C ASP A 69 6.51 7.14 7.49
N ARG A 70 7.22 7.89 8.34
CA ARG A 70 7.36 7.54 9.77
C ARG A 70 6.22 8.09 10.61
N ASP A 71 5.53 9.10 10.09
CA ASP A 71 4.48 9.79 10.82
C ASP A 71 3.15 9.04 10.70
N LEU A 72 2.91 8.12 11.63
CA LEU A 72 1.66 7.37 11.74
C LEU A 72 0.47 8.26 12.13
N ALA A 73 0.70 9.48 12.63
CA ALA A 73 -0.37 10.38 13.04
C ALA A 73 -1.29 10.72 11.86
N LYS A 74 -0.76 10.76 10.63
CA LYS A 74 -1.54 10.98 9.40
C LYS A 74 -2.70 9.99 9.24
N VAL A 75 -2.54 8.75 9.70
CA VAL A 75 -3.60 7.73 9.67
C VAL A 75 -4.60 7.99 10.79
N THR A 76 -4.11 8.25 12.01
CA THR A 76 -4.98 8.51 13.16
C THR A 76 -5.79 9.79 13.01
N ASP A 77 -5.25 10.82 12.39
CA ASP A 77 -5.94 12.08 12.10
C ASP A 77 -7.09 11.86 11.11
N CYS A 78 -6.87 11.00 10.10
CA CYS A 78 -7.94 10.60 9.18
C CYS A 78 -9.06 9.84 9.90
N LEU A 79 -8.69 8.94 10.82
CA LEU A 79 -9.66 8.22 11.66
C LEU A 79 -10.42 9.18 12.58
N GLU A 80 -9.71 10.08 13.26
CA GLU A 80 -10.29 11.09 14.13
C GLU A 80 -11.31 11.95 13.39
N HIS A 81 -10.93 12.47 12.22
CA HIS A 81 -11.84 13.26 11.39
C HIS A 81 -13.03 12.43 10.92
N ALA A 82 -12.83 11.16 10.54
CA ALA A 82 -13.92 10.28 10.13
C ALA A 82 -14.95 10.04 11.25
N LEU A 83 -14.50 10.00 12.50
CA LEU A 83 -15.35 9.76 13.68
C LEU A 83 -16.02 11.02 14.20
N ARG A 84 -15.34 12.18 14.19
CA ARG A 84 -15.83 13.43 14.79
C ARG A 84 -16.59 14.34 13.83
N ALA A 85 -16.36 14.23 12.52
CA ALA A 85 -16.94 15.16 11.56
C ALA A 85 -18.47 15.00 11.47
N ARG A 86 -19.19 16.13 11.43
CA ARG A 86 -20.62 16.15 11.11
C ARG A 86 -20.89 15.57 9.72
N HIS A 87 -19.99 15.79 8.77
CA HIS A 87 -20.05 15.29 7.39
C HIS A 87 -18.71 14.63 7.00
N PRO A 88 -18.44 13.40 7.46
CA PRO A 88 -17.19 12.72 7.14
C PRO A 88 -17.12 12.40 5.65
N ARG A 89 -15.91 12.48 5.09
CA ARG A 89 -15.63 12.04 3.72
C ARG A 89 -15.80 10.54 3.63
N SER A 90 -16.12 10.06 2.43
CA SER A 90 -16.24 8.64 2.22
C SER A 90 -14.94 7.88 2.02
N ARG A 91 -13.89 8.59 1.61
CA ARG A 91 -12.56 8.05 1.37
C ARG A 91 -11.55 9.07 1.90
N TYR A 92 -10.62 8.59 2.72
CA TYR A 92 -9.48 9.34 3.23
C TYR A 92 -8.23 8.65 2.75
N SER A 93 -7.32 9.41 2.15
CA SER A 93 -5.99 8.93 1.76
C SER A 93 -4.98 9.48 2.76
N ALA A 94 -4.41 8.61 3.58
CA ALA A 94 -3.38 8.97 4.54
C ALA A 94 -2.00 8.74 3.91
N GLY A 95 -1.11 9.71 4.00
CA GLY A 95 0.21 9.67 3.34
C GLY A 95 0.30 10.59 2.12
N TRP A 96 1.52 10.96 1.76
CA TRP A 96 1.80 11.82 0.60
C TRP A 96 1.85 11.01 -0.69
N ASP A 97 2.40 9.80 -0.62
CA ASP A 97 2.54 8.81 -1.69
C ASP A 97 1.17 8.36 -2.20
N ALA A 98 0.22 8.09 -1.29
CA ALA A 98 -1.16 7.79 -1.63
C ALA A 98 -1.83 8.92 -2.44
N LYS A 99 -1.43 10.17 -2.18
CA LYS A 99 -2.01 11.34 -2.85
C LYS A 99 -1.32 11.69 -4.17
N LEU A 100 -0.01 11.44 -4.29
CA LEU A 100 0.79 11.89 -5.43
C LEU A 100 1.13 10.78 -6.43
N LEU A 101 1.07 9.51 -6.04
CA LEU A 101 1.36 8.38 -6.92
C LEU A 101 0.06 7.62 -7.26
N TRP A 102 -0.64 7.14 -6.24
CA TRP A 102 -1.78 6.26 -6.44
C TRP A 102 -3.03 6.95 -6.97
N LEU A 103 -3.30 8.18 -6.53
CA LEU A 103 -4.42 8.95 -7.07
C LEU A 103 -4.22 9.26 -8.56
N PRO A 104 -3.11 9.86 -9.03
CA PRO A 104 -2.89 10.07 -10.46
C PRO A 104 -2.90 8.77 -11.28
N ALA A 105 -2.26 7.71 -10.78
CA ALA A 105 -2.29 6.40 -11.44
C ALA A 105 -3.72 5.86 -11.62
N SER A 106 -4.60 6.07 -10.64
CA SER A 106 -6.00 5.63 -10.74
C SER A 106 -6.83 6.34 -11.82
N TYR A 107 -6.36 7.50 -12.31
CA TYR A 107 -6.99 8.24 -13.40
C TYR A 107 -6.30 8.05 -14.75
N LEU A 108 -5.15 7.38 -14.80
CA LEU A 108 -4.46 7.07 -16.05
C LEU A 108 -5.20 5.95 -16.80
N PRO A 109 -5.22 5.98 -18.14
CA PRO A 109 -5.73 4.87 -18.95
C PRO A 109 -5.08 3.55 -18.54
N SER A 110 -5.86 2.47 -18.49
CA SER A 110 -5.37 1.15 -18.08
C SER A 110 -4.13 0.71 -18.86
N ALA A 111 -4.04 1.04 -20.15
CA ALA A 111 -2.88 0.72 -21.00
C ALA A 111 -1.55 1.40 -20.59
N LEU A 112 -1.58 2.40 -19.70
CA LEU A 112 -0.37 3.05 -19.16
C LEU A 112 -0.02 2.56 -17.75
N VAL A 113 -0.91 1.80 -17.12
CA VAL A 113 -0.80 1.34 -15.73
C VAL A 113 -0.60 -0.18 -15.66
N ASP A 114 -1.11 -0.92 -16.66
CA ASP A 114 -0.95 -2.36 -16.87
C ASP A 114 0.35 -2.69 -17.62
#